data_AF-A0A0R2QAZ8-F1
#
_entry.id   AF-A0A0R2QAZ8-F1
#
_cell.length_a   1.000
_cell.length_b   1.000
_cell.length_c   1.000
_cell.angle_alpha   90.00
_cell.angle_beta   90.00
_cell.angle_gamma   90.00
#
_symmetry.space_group_name_H-M   'P 1'
#
loop_
_entity.id
_entity.type
_entity.pdbx_description
1 polymer ?
#
loop_
_entity_poly.entity_id
_entity_poly.type
_entity_poly.pdbx_seq_one_letter_code
_entity_poly.pdbx_strand_id
1 'polypeptide(L)'
;MSVNWNSPVLKSLEPVIRNSKLVRINEEKLVEVANWMAYEEFQKPDGSMLFDFGNNPDVLMDFTMVVNTMNFAFTDFNSGIKFETDYLGKRWCDSEAMLASIHRAIGAGIPFFSGEFLSKLTKDQFSSIFSGTIEMPMIEQRVKIFNEVGQVLVDNYQGAFHNFVRSCSPKLYDQGNGLLERLVREFPRFHDVSNYHGNQVQIFKLAQLGIWGMHLALSPRGHWRLEDPEQLTAFADYIVPVGLR
;
A
#
# COMPACT_ATOMS: atom_id res chain seq x y z
N MET A 1 -22.03 -7.36 -12.51
CA MET A 1 -20.60 -7.70 -12.66
C MET A 1 -20.39 -9.13 -12.21
N SER A 2 -19.68 -9.95 -12.98
CA SER A 2 -19.26 -11.29 -12.56
C SER A 2 -17.88 -11.21 -11.91
N VAL A 3 -17.74 -11.69 -10.67
CA VAL A 3 -16.44 -11.76 -9.99
C VAL A 3 -15.54 -12.78 -10.69
N ASN A 4 -14.31 -12.38 -11.04
CA ASN A 4 -13.34 -13.26 -11.69
C ASN A 4 -12.59 -14.13 -10.66
N TRP A 5 -13.19 -15.23 -10.21
CA TRP A 5 -12.56 -16.19 -9.29
C TRP A 5 -11.29 -16.86 -9.82
N ASN A 6 -11.02 -16.76 -11.12
CA ASN A 6 -9.79 -17.27 -11.72
C ASN A 6 -8.62 -16.31 -11.60
N SER A 7 -8.81 -15.09 -11.08
CA SER A 7 -7.70 -14.17 -10.82
C SER A 7 -6.72 -14.79 -9.79
N PRO A 8 -5.40 -14.59 -9.94
CA PRO A 8 -4.40 -15.22 -9.07
C PRO A 8 -4.67 -15.09 -7.57
N VAL A 9 -5.00 -13.88 -7.10
CA VAL A 9 -5.33 -13.62 -5.69
C VAL A 9 -6.56 -14.42 -5.25
N LEU A 10 -7.71 -14.28 -5.92
CA LEU A 10 -8.95 -14.94 -5.51
C LEU A 10 -8.85 -16.47 -5.59
N LYS A 11 -8.25 -16.99 -6.67
CA LYS A 11 -8.04 -18.43 -6.85
C LYS A 11 -7.20 -19.02 -5.73
N SER A 12 -6.17 -18.29 -5.27
CA SER A 12 -5.29 -18.76 -4.18
C SER A 12 -5.99 -18.86 -2.83
N LEU A 13 -7.15 -18.20 -2.65
CA LEU A 13 -7.93 -18.19 -1.42
C LEU A 13 -8.91 -19.37 -1.31
N GLU A 14 -9.21 -20.08 -2.41
CA GLU A 14 -10.16 -21.21 -2.39
C GLU A 14 -9.86 -22.25 -1.29
N PRO A 15 -8.59 -22.69 -1.07
CA PRO A 15 -8.27 -23.64 -0.02
C PRO A 15 -8.54 -23.07 1.37
N VAL A 16 -8.32 -21.77 1.58
CA VAL A 16 -8.57 -21.09 2.87
C VAL A 16 -10.07 -21.03 3.15
N ILE A 17 -10.87 -20.61 2.18
CA ILE A 17 -12.33 -20.49 2.31
C ILE A 17 -12.94 -21.85 2.64
N ARG A 18 -12.52 -22.92 1.94
CA ARG A 18 -13.09 -24.27 2.12
C ARG A 18 -12.68 -24.94 3.43
N ASN A 19 -11.49 -24.64 3.96
CA ASN A 19 -10.91 -25.40 5.08
C ASN A 19 -10.79 -24.60 6.38
N SER A 20 -11.20 -23.32 6.42
CA SER A 20 -11.21 -22.51 7.64
C SER A 20 -12.13 -23.12 8.70
N LYS A 21 -11.60 -23.34 9.91
CA LYS A 21 -12.35 -23.97 11.02
C LYS A 21 -12.70 -23.00 12.15
N LEU A 22 -11.93 -21.93 12.30
CA LEU A 22 -12.04 -20.99 13.42
C LEU A 22 -12.88 -19.76 13.08
N VAL A 23 -13.09 -19.49 11.80
CA VAL A 23 -13.88 -18.36 11.30
C VAL A 23 -14.87 -18.88 10.27
N ARG A 24 -16.04 -18.26 10.21
CA ARG A 24 -17.10 -18.56 9.23
C ARG A 24 -17.73 -17.26 8.75
N ILE A 25 -18.19 -17.25 7.51
CA ILE A 25 -18.97 -16.13 6.98
C ILE A 25 -20.38 -16.22 7.58
N ASN A 26 -20.89 -15.09 8.05
CA ASN A 26 -22.30 -14.96 8.40
C ASN A 26 -23.06 -14.54 7.15
N GLU A 27 -23.61 -15.51 6.42
CA GLU A 27 -24.29 -15.29 5.14
C GLU A 27 -25.49 -14.35 5.27
N GLU A 28 -26.26 -14.46 6.36
CA GLU A 28 -27.41 -13.58 6.61
C GLU A 28 -26.96 -12.12 6.75
N LYS A 29 -25.91 -11.88 7.55
CA LYS A 29 -25.34 -10.53 7.70
C LYS A 29 -24.68 -10.02 6.42
N LEU A 30 -24.07 -10.90 5.63
CA LEU A 30 -23.52 -10.54 4.34
C LEU A 30 -24.61 -10.04 3.39
N VAL A 31 -25.75 -10.73 3.33
CA VAL A 31 -26.92 -10.31 2.53
C VAL A 31 -27.50 -9.00 3.06
N GLU A 32 -27.63 -8.84 4.38
CA GLU A 32 -28.10 -7.59 5.01
C GLU A 32 -27.22 -6.40 4.62
N VAL A 33 -25.89 -6.53 4.75
CA VAL A 33 -24.94 -5.48 4.38
C VAL A 33 -24.95 -5.21 2.87
N ALA A 34 -24.99 -6.26 2.04
CA ALA A 34 -25.05 -6.10 0.58
C ALA A 34 -26.32 -5.35 0.14
N ASN A 35 -27.47 -5.65 0.76
CA ASN A 35 -28.72 -4.94 0.52
C ASN A 35 -28.62 -3.48 0.94
N TRP A 36 -28.07 -3.20 2.13
CA TRP A 36 -27.83 -1.82 2.56
C TRP A 36 -26.93 -1.06 1.57
N MET A 37 -25.77 -1.62 1.22
CA MET A 37 -24.84 -1.01 0.26
C MET A 37 -25.45 -0.75 -1.12
N ALA A 38 -26.41 -1.57 -1.56
CA ALA A 38 -27.07 -1.39 -2.86
C ALA A 38 -27.93 -0.11 -2.96
N TYR A 39 -28.33 0.45 -1.81
CA TYR A 39 -29.16 1.66 -1.74
C TYR A 39 -28.41 2.88 -1.18
N GLU A 40 -27.16 2.71 -0.76
CA GLU A 40 -26.34 3.81 -0.27
C GLU A 40 -25.61 4.55 -1.40
N GLU A 41 -25.59 5.88 -1.30
CA GLU A 41 -24.79 6.72 -2.18
C GLU A 41 -23.38 6.88 -1.59
N PHE A 42 -22.41 6.19 -2.19
CA PHE A 42 -21.01 6.40 -1.86
C PHE A 42 -20.45 7.57 -2.67
N GLN A 43 -19.86 8.54 -1.97
CA GLN A 43 -19.15 9.63 -2.63
C GLN A 43 -18.03 9.07 -3.51
N LYS A 44 -17.95 9.59 -4.73
CA LYS A 44 -16.83 9.25 -5.60
C LYS A 44 -15.56 9.86 -5.00
N PRO A 45 -14.46 9.10 -4.95
CA PRO A 45 -13.17 9.65 -4.60
C PRO A 45 -12.83 10.83 -5.50
N ASP A 46 -12.41 11.95 -4.91
CA ASP A 46 -12.06 13.19 -5.60
C ASP A 46 -10.54 13.37 -5.77
N GLY A 47 -9.76 12.40 -5.29
CA GLY A 47 -8.29 12.44 -5.29
C GLY A 47 -7.70 13.29 -4.16
N SER A 48 -8.52 13.70 -3.19
CA SER A 48 -8.03 14.40 -1.99
C SER A 48 -7.01 13.55 -1.23
N MET A 49 -6.01 14.23 -0.69
CA MET A 49 -4.95 13.65 0.13
C MET A 49 -4.87 14.43 1.43
N LEU A 50 -4.32 13.79 2.46
CA LEU A 50 -4.19 14.41 3.78
C LEU A 50 -3.30 15.66 3.78
N PHE A 51 -2.29 15.66 2.92
CA PHE A 51 -1.39 16.79 2.70
C PHE A 51 -1.24 17.04 1.19
N ASP A 52 -0.89 18.27 0.83
CA ASP A 52 -0.70 18.67 -0.56
C ASP A 52 0.70 18.28 -1.06
N PHE A 53 0.79 17.21 -1.83
CA PHE A 53 2.02 16.80 -2.53
C PHE A 53 2.10 17.39 -3.95
N GLY A 54 1.26 18.38 -4.26
CA GLY A 54 1.12 18.98 -5.57
C GLY A 54 0.27 18.13 -6.53
N ASN A 55 0.22 18.57 -7.78
CA ASN A 55 -0.60 17.94 -8.83
C ASN A 55 0.24 17.28 -9.94
N ASN A 56 1.56 17.15 -9.75
CA ASN A 56 2.40 16.47 -10.72
C ASN A 56 2.12 14.95 -10.66
N PRO A 57 1.70 14.32 -11.77
CA PRO A 57 1.31 12.91 -11.75
C PRO A 57 2.45 11.95 -11.40
N ASP A 58 3.68 12.27 -11.80
CA ASP A 58 4.85 11.43 -11.49
C ASP A 58 5.17 11.48 -9.99
N VAL A 59 5.11 12.68 -9.38
CA VAL A 59 5.27 12.85 -7.93
C VAL A 59 4.20 12.08 -7.17
N LEU A 60 2.95 12.10 -7.62
CA LEU A 60 1.85 11.38 -6.98
C LEU A 60 1.99 9.85 -7.09
N MET A 61 2.49 9.35 -8.23
CA MET A 61 2.83 7.92 -8.39
C MET A 61 3.94 7.52 -7.43
N ASP A 62 5.05 8.29 -7.42
CA ASP A 62 6.20 7.99 -6.58
C ASP A 62 5.84 8.05 -5.09
N PHE A 63 5.16 9.13 -4.67
CA PHE A 63 4.63 9.29 -3.31
C PHE A 63 3.81 8.08 -2.88
N THR A 64 2.83 7.69 -3.68
CA THR A 64 1.91 6.60 -3.33
C THR A 64 2.67 5.29 -3.15
N MET A 65 3.62 4.99 -4.03
CA MET A 65 4.38 3.73 -3.97
C MET A 65 5.39 3.72 -2.81
N VAL A 66 6.05 4.85 -2.53
CA VAL A 66 6.95 5.00 -1.38
C VAL A 66 6.20 4.86 -0.06
N VAL A 67 5.03 5.50 0.07
CA VAL A 67 4.16 5.36 1.25
C VAL A 67 3.76 3.90 1.46
N ASN A 68 3.37 3.20 0.39
CA ASN A 68 2.95 1.81 0.49
C ASN A 68 4.10 0.85 0.83
N THR A 69 5.33 1.17 0.44
CA THR A 69 6.53 0.40 0.83
C THR A 69 6.64 0.25 2.35
N MET A 70 6.25 1.29 3.11
CA MET A 70 6.36 1.34 4.57
C MET A 70 5.01 1.36 5.33
N ASN A 71 3.90 1.01 4.67
CA ASN A 71 2.56 0.97 5.26
C ASN A 71 2.35 -0.27 6.18
N PHE A 72 3.03 -0.31 7.31
CA PHE A 72 2.92 -1.37 8.32
C PHE A 72 3.40 -0.89 9.69
N ALA A 73 2.95 -1.55 10.76
CA ALA A 73 3.50 -1.47 12.12
C ALA A 73 3.77 -0.06 12.68
N PHE A 74 2.73 0.70 13.00
CA PHE A 74 2.88 2.05 13.61
C PHE A 74 2.69 2.07 15.13
N THR A 75 2.54 0.91 15.75
CA THR A 75 2.35 0.78 17.19
C THR A 75 3.49 -0.05 17.76
N ASP A 76 4.11 0.42 18.84
CA ASP A 76 5.13 -0.35 19.55
C ASP A 76 4.52 -1.66 20.08
N PHE A 77 5.16 -2.77 19.78
CA PHE A 77 4.62 -4.11 20.04
C PHE A 77 4.54 -4.44 21.54
N ASN A 78 5.37 -3.78 22.37
CA ASN A 78 5.46 -4.08 23.80
C ASN A 78 4.55 -3.16 24.63
N SER A 79 4.62 -1.86 24.38
CA SER A 79 3.91 -0.82 25.13
C SER A 79 2.52 -0.52 24.57
N GLY A 80 2.25 -0.86 23.31
CA GLY A 80 1.01 -0.49 22.62
C GLY A 80 0.91 1.00 22.29
N ILE A 81 1.99 1.77 22.49
CA ILE A 81 2.02 3.19 22.18
C ILE A 81 2.11 3.38 20.67
N LYS A 82 1.28 4.27 20.14
CA LYS A 82 1.27 4.62 18.71
C LYS A 82 2.38 5.60 18.38
N PHE A 83 2.91 5.48 17.17
CA PHE A 83 3.78 6.47 16.58
C PHE A 83 2.98 7.73 16.28
N GLU A 84 3.43 8.86 16.82
CA GLU A 84 2.79 10.15 16.61
C GLU A 84 3.82 11.25 16.37
N THR A 85 3.44 12.29 15.63
CA THR A 85 4.25 13.49 15.43
C THR A 85 3.37 14.73 15.40
N ASP A 86 3.91 15.84 15.91
CA ASP A 86 3.31 17.15 15.70
C ASP A 86 3.73 17.72 14.34
N TYR A 87 2.76 18.20 13.57
CA TYR A 87 3.01 18.85 12.28
C TYR A 87 1.84 19.77 11.91
N LEU A 88 2.16 20.98 11.45
CA LEU A 88 1.18 22.03 11.08
C LEU A 88 0.16 22.32 12.19
N GLY A 89 0.62 22.39 13.45
CA GLY A 89 -0.21 22.72 14.61
C GLY A 89 -1.17 21.61 15.06
N LYS A 90 -1.06 20.39 14.50
CA LYS A 90 -1.86 19.23 14.87
C LYS A 90 -0.96 18.03 15.20
N ARG A 91 -1.41 17.22 16.16
CA ARG A 91 -0.86 15.89 16.45
C ARG A 91 -1.45 14.86 15.48
N TRP A 92 -0.59 14.14 14.78
CA TRP A 92 -0.95 13.06 13.86
C TRP A 92 -0.55 11.72 14.46
N CYS A 93 -1.27 10.65 14.15
CA CYS A 93 -1.00 9.30 14.66
C CYS A 93 -0.94 8.25 13.54
N ASP A 94 -0.31 7.11 13.83
CA ASP A 94 -0.21 5.95 12.95
C ASP A 94 0.27 6.31 11.52
N SER A 95 -0.44 5.86 10.49
CA SER A 95 -0.11 6.15 9.09
C SER A 95 -0.22 7.63 8.75
N GLU A 96 -1.08 8.40 9.43
CA GLU A 96 -1.17 9.85 9.22
C GLU A 96 0.10 10.56 9.72
N ALA A 97 0.67 10.11 10.84
CA ALA A 97 1.94 10.61 11.35
C ALA A 97 3.08 10.36 10.36
N MET A 98 3.11 9.17 9.74
CA MET A 98 4.05 8.86 8.67
C MET A 98 3.89 9.80 7.46
N LEU A 99 2.66 10.06 7.01
CA LEU A 99 2.40 11.00 5.93
C LEU A 99 2.86 12.42 6.29
N ALA A 100 2.64 12.84 7.53
CA ALA A 100 3.08 14.14 8.05
C ALA A 100 4.62 14.26 8.04
N SER A 101 5.32 13.21 8.47
CA SER A 101 6.79 13.12 8.41
C SER A 101 7.33 13.19 6.98
N ILE A 102 6.72 12.47 6.03
CA ILE A 102 7.12 12.51 4.61
C ILE A 102 6.88 13.90 4.04
N HIS A 103 5.71 14.49 4.27
CA HIS A 103 5.40 15.84 3.80
C HIS A 103 6.39 16.88 4.35
N ARG A 104 6.72 16.80 5.64
CA ARG A 104 7.76 17.63 6.27
C ARG A 104 9.14 17.44 5.63
N ALA A 105 9.53 16.21 5.34
CA ALA A 105 10.83 15.89 4.73
C ALA A 105 10.95 16.45 3.30
N ILE A 106 9.93 16.24 2.47
CA ILE A 106 9.88 16.80 1.11
C ILE A 106 9.92 18.32 1.15
N GLY A 107 9.15 18.95 2.05
CA GLY A 107 9.16 20.41 2.24
C GLY A 107 10.51 20.96 2.69
N ALA A 108 11.35 20.15 3.33
CA ALA A 108 12.73 20.48 3.69
C ALA A 108 13.76 20.18 2.59
N GLY A 109 13.32 19.75 1.41
CA GLY A 109 14.20 19.42 0.27
C GLY A 109 14.84 18.03 0.34
N ILE A 110 14.39 17.15 1.24
CA ILE A 110 14.85 15.76 1.27
C ILE A 110 14.20 15.02 0.09
N PRO A 111 14.97 14.39 -0.81
CA PRO A 111 14.43 13.73 -2.00
C PRO A 111 13.89 12.33 -1.66
N PHE A 112 12.91 12.24 -0.75
CA PHE A 112 12.42 10.97 -0.19
C PHE A 112 11.73 10.03 -1.20
N PHE A 113 11.49 10.51 -2.43
CA PHE A 113 10.92 9.71 -3.52
C PHE A 113 11.95 9.21 -4.54
N SER A 114 13.21 9.61 -4.42
CA SER A 114 14.30 9.18 -5.31
C SER A 114 14.85 7.83 -4.88
N GLY A 115 15.01 6.92 -5.84
CA GLY A 115 15.67 5.63 -5.66
C GLY A 115 17.12 5.76 -5.22
N GLU A 116 17.85 6.79 -5.67
CA GLU A 116 19.22 7.09 -5.23
C GLU A 116 19.28 7.43 -3.75
N PHE A 117 18.28 8.17 -3.25
CA PHE A 117 18.18 8.45 -1.83
C PHE A 117 17.75 7.20 -1.04
N LEU A 118 16.70 6.50 -1.49
CA LEU A 118 16.18 5.32 -0.83
C LEU A 118 17.20 4.17 -0.75
N SER A 119 17.98 3.94 -1.81
CA SER A 119 19.04 2.92 -1.87
C SER A 119 20.16 3.12 -0.86
N LYS A 120 20.34 4.36 -0.38
CA LYS A 120 21.42 4.77 0.55
C LYS A 120 20.90 5.29 1.89
N LEU A 121 19.58 5.22 2.11
CA LEU A 121 18.95 5.71 3.33
C LEU A 121 19.57 5.02 4.54
N THR A 122 20.04 5.79 5.52
CA THR A 122 20.59 5.26 6.76
C THR A 122 19.55 5.21 7.88
N LYS A 123 19.83 4.43 8.94
CA LYS A 123 19.00 4.43 10.15
C LYS A 123 18.87 5.82 10.76
N ASP A 124 19.96 6.57 10.87
CA ASP A 124 19.94 7.92 11.47
C ASP A 124 19.10 8.90 10.66
N GLN A 125 19.22 8.86 9.33
CA GLN A 125 18.38 9.67 8.44
C GLN A 125 16.91 9.28 8.59
N PHE A 126 16.60 7.97 8.63
CA PHE A 126 15.25 7.47 8.85
C PHE A 126 14.70 7.97 10.19
N SER A 127 15.43 7.79 11.30
CA SER A 127 15.03 8.25 12.63
C SER A 127 14.80 9.77 12.68
N SER A 128 15.63 10.54 11.98
CA SER A 128 15.47 11.99 11.89
C SER A 128 14.21 12.39 11.11
N ILE A 129 13.91 11.72 9.99
CA ILE A 129 12.73 12.00 9.17
C ILE A 129 11.45 11.65 9.92
N PHE A 130 11.45 10.44 10.50
CA PHE A 130 10.33 9.87 11.25
C PHE A 130 10.47 10.09 12.76
N SER A 131 10.99 11.26 13.17
CA SER A 131 11.03 11.63 14.59
C SER A 131 9.61 11.85 15.12
N GLY A 132 9.29 11.22 16.24
CA GLY A 132 7.97 11.27 16.87
C GLY A 132 8.00 10.89 18.35
N THR A 133 6.85 10.49 18.88
CA THR A 133 6.68 10.06 20.29
C THR A 133 7.48 8.82 20.66
N ILE A 134 7.74 7.94 19.70
CA ILE A 134 8.51 6.70 19.85
C ILE A 134 9.42 6.51 18.64
N GLU A 135 10.44 5.65 18.76
CA GLU A 135 11.15 5.12 17.58
C GLU A 135 10.15 4.30 16.75
N MET A 136 10.13 4.52 15.43
CA MET A 136 9.21 3.80 14.57
C MET A 136 9.51 2.30 14.61
N PRO A 137 8.52 1.43 14.90
CA PRO A 137 8.76 0.00 15.01
C PRO A 137 9.41 -0.60 13.77
N MET A 138 10.32 -1.56 13.96
CA MET A 138 11.02 -2.28 12.89
C MET A 138 11.89 -1.39 11.99
N ILE A 139 12.56 -0.39 12.58
CA ILE A 139 13.35 0.60 11.83
C ILE A 139 14.43 -0.04 10.95
N GLU A 140 15.15 -1.05 11.43
CA GLU A 140 16.16 -1.77 10.66
C GLU A 140 15.55 -2.43 9.42
N GLN A 141 14.39 -3.07 9.57
CA GLN A 141 13.69 -3.70 8.47
C GLN A 141 13.17 -2.65 7.47
N ARG A 142 12.68 -1.50 7.95
CA ARG A 142 12.22 -0.41 7.08
C ARG A 142 13.34 0.15 6.23
N VAL A 143 14.49 0.45 6.84
CA VAL A 143 15.67 0.94 6.12
C VAL A 143 16.11 -0.09 5.08
N LYS A 144 16.23 -1.36 5.46
CA LYS A 144 16.58 -2.44 4.54
C LYS A 144 15.60 -2.52 3.36
N ILE A 145 14.30 -2.50 3.61
CA ILE A 145 13.26 -2.52 2.58
C ILE A 145 13.40 -1.33 1.64
N PHE A 146 13.62 -0.12 2.16
CA PHE A 146 13.83 1.07 1.34
C PHE A 146 15.10 0.97 0.50
N ASN A 147 16.18 0.44 1.07
CA ASN A 147 17.42 0.24 0.32
C ASN A 147 17.22 -0.75 -0.84
N GLU A 148 16.53 -1.87 -0.61
CA GLU A 148 16.21 -2.88 -1.63
C GLU A 148 15.32 -2.30 -2.74
N VAL A 149 14.24 -1.61 -2.36
CA VAL A 149 13.35 -0.94 -3.32
C VAL A 149 14.11 0.12 -4.12
N GLY A 150 14.87 0.99 -3.44
CA GLY A 150 15.66 2.02 -4.08
C GLY A 150 16.67 1.45 -5.08
N GLN A 151 17.31 0.33 -4.75
CA GLN A 151 18.25 -0.34 -5.64
C GLN A 151 17.58 -0.82 -6.92
N VAL A 152 16.41 -1.48 -6.82
CA VAL A 152 15.63 -1.89 -8.01
C VAL A 152 15.25 -0.70 -8.89
N LEU A 153 14.86 0.42 -8.28
CA LEU A 153 14.52 1.65 -8.99
C LEU A 153 15.71 2.26 -9.73
N VAL A 154 16.87 2.34 -9.08
CA VAL A 154 18.10 2.87 -9.69
C VAL A 154 18.52 1.99 -10.87
N ASP A 155 18.55 0.67 -10.67
CA ASP A 155 19.06 -0.26 -11.67
C ASP A 155 18.18 -0.35 -12.92
N ASN A 156 16.86 -0.24 -12.77
CA ASN A 156 15.91 -0.58 -13.84
C ASN A 156 15.00 0.57 -14.27
N TYR A 157 14.85 1.62 -13.44
CA TYR A 157 13.79 2.63 -13.58
C TYR A 157 14.29 4.07 -13.41
N GLN A 158 15.58 4.31 -13.63
CA GLN A 158 16.20 5.64 -13.50
C GLN A 158 15.86 6.30 -12.14
N GLY A 159 15.81 5.49 -11.09
CA GLY A 159 15.58 5.95 -9.73
C GLY A 159 14.13 6.30 -9.39
N ALA A 160 13.11 5.98 -10.19
CA ALA A 160 11.74 6.42 -9.91
C ALA A 160 10.64 5.39 -10.16
N PHE A 161 9.61 5.39 -9.31
CA PHE A 161 8.48 4.47 -9.41
C PHE A 161 7.58 4.79 -10.59
N HIS A 162 7.38 6.07 -10.95
CA HIS A 162 6.59 6.45 -12.11
C HIS A 162 7.14 5.85 -13.41
N ASN A 163 8.46 5.68 -13.53
CA ASN A 163 9.07 4.97 -14.66
C ASN A 163 8.73 3.48 -14.66
N PHE A 164 8.74 2.83 -13.49
CA PHE A 164 8.24 1.46 -13.34
C PHE A 164 6.78 1.36 -13.78
N VAL A 165 5.90 2.21 -13.25
CA VAL A 165 4.46 2.22 -13.54
C VAL A 165 4.21 2.41 -15.05
N ARG A 166 4.90 3.37 -15.68
CA ARG A 166 4.78 3.65 -17.12
C ARG A 166 5.35 2.57 -18.02
N SER A 167 6.24 1.74 -17.50
CA SER A 167 6.76 0.57 -18.22
C SER A 167 5.79 -0.63 -18.21
N CYS A 168 4.75 -0.60 -17.36
CA CYS A 168 3.77 -1.68 -17.22
C CYS A 168 2.53 -1.43 -18.09
N SER A 169 1.79 -2.50 -18.38
CA SER A 169 0.40 -2.39 -18.83
C SER A 169 -0.43 -1.74 -17.73
N PRO A 170 -1.36 -0.81 -18.02
CA PRO A 170 -2.23 -0.16 -17.04
C PRO A 170 -3.36 -1.10 -16.57
N LYS A 171 -3.06 -2.39 -16.40
CA LYS A 171 -3.93 -3.46 -15.93
C LYS A 171 -3.26 -4.21 -14.78
N LEU A 172 -4.00 -4.86 -13.90
CA LEU A 172 -3.38 -5.71 -12.87
C LEU A 172 -2.66 -6.91 -13.51
N TYR A 173 -3.32 -7.55 -14.47
CA TYR A 173 -2.86 -8.77 -15.13
C TYR A 173 -2.89 -8.58 -16.65
N ASP A 174 -1.74 -8.77 -17.28
CA ASP A 174 -1.59 -8.67 -18.74
C ASP A 174 -0.41 -9.52 -19.23
N GLN A 175 -0.58 -10.85 -19.17
CA GLN A 175 0.41 -11.82 -19.66
C GLN A 175 1.83 -11.61 -19.09
N GLY A 176 1.93 -11.23 -17.81
CA GLY A 176 3.19 -10.94 -17.13
C GLY A 176 3.66 -9.50 -17.24
N ASN A 177 2.96 -8.64 -18.00
CA ASN A 177 3.21 -7.20 -18.13
C ASN A 177 2.28 -6.34 -17.27
N GLY A 178 1.30 -6.95 -16.60
CA GLY A 178 0.39 -6.24 -15.71
C GLY A 178 1.11 -5.61 -14.53
N LEU A 179 0.61 -4.47 -14.07
CA LEU A 179 1.21 -3.68 -13.00
C LEU A 179 1.37 -4.49 -11.71
N LEU A 180 0.35 -5.29 -11.33
CA LEU A 180 0.44 -6.15 -10.14
C LEU A 180 1.43 -7.29 -10.36
N GLU A 181 1.38 -7.97 -11.51
CA GLU A 181 2.29 -9.07 -11.85
C GLU A 181 3.76 -8.65 -11.78
N ARG A 182 4.08 -7.49 -12.37
CA ARG A 182 5.43 -6.95 -12.37
C ARG A 182 5.86 -6.47 -10.99
N LEU A 183 4.97 -5.79 -10.27
CA LEU A 183 5.28 -5.23 -8.96
C LEU A 183 5.68 -6.32 -7.96
N VAL A 184 4.89 -7.40 -7.87
CA VAL A 184 5.19 -8.51 -6.93
C VAL A 184 6.38 -9.37 -7.36
N ARG A 185 6.72 -9.36 -8.66
CA ARG A 185 7.87 -10.10 -9.19
C ARG A 185 9.19 -9.37 -8.98
N GLU A 186 9.17 -8.05 -9.19
CA GLU A 186 10.39 -7.24 -9.25
C GLU A 186 10.72 -6.57 -7.91
N PHE A 187 9.72 -6.40 -7.04
CA PHE A 187 9.90 -5.80 -5.72
C PHE A 187 9.45 -6.77 -4.62
N PRO A 188 10.38 -7.52 -3.99
CA PRO A 188 10.05 -8.52 -2.96
C PRO A 188 9.17 -8.01 -1.83
N ARG A 189 9.27 -6.71 -1.50
CA ARG A 189 8.43 -6.06 -0.49
C ARG A 189 6.93 -6.21 -0.74
N PHE A 190 6.53 -6.27 -2.00
CA PHE A 190 5.12 -6.35 -2.42
C PHE A 190 4.66 -7.80 -2.65
N HIS A 191 5.56 -8.78 -2.57
CA HIS A 191 5.28 -10.21 -2.71
C HIS A 191 4.70 -10.82 -1.42
N ASP A 192 3.56 -10.29 -0.99
CA ASP A 192 2.86 -10.74 0.22
C ASP A 192 2.10 -12.06 -0.03
N VAL A 193 2.75 -13.17 0.35
CA VAL A 193 2.23 -14.54 0.23
C VAL A 193 2.40 -15.30 1.53
N SER A 194 1.52 -16.27 1.78
CA SER A 194 1.59 -17.16 2.95
C SER A 194 1.32 -18.61 2.55
N ASN A 195 1.77 -19.57 3.35
CA ASN A 195 1.48 -20.99 3.13
C ASN A 195 0.32 -21.45 4.02
N TYR A 196 -0.70 -22.04 3.41
CA TYR A 196 -1.85 -22.60 4.11
C TYR A 196 -2.09 -24.05 3.67
N HIS A 197 -1.79 -25.00 4.57
CA HIS A 197 -1.88 -26.45 4.30
C HIS A 197 -1.18 -26.88 3.00
N GLY A 198 0.00 -26.32 2.72
CA GLY A 198 0.78 -26.64 1.51
C GLY A 198 0.35 -25.88 0.25
N ASN A 199 -0.66 -25.01 0.35
CA ASN A 199 -1.07 -24.12 -0.74
C ASN A 199 -0.48 -22.73 -0.50
N GLN A 200 0.14 -22.16 -1.51
CA GLN A 200 0.54 -20.76 -1.47
C GLN A 200 -0.68 -19.86 -1.67
N VAL A 201 -0.95 -19.04 -0.66
CA VAL A 201 -2.00 -18.02 -0.64
C VAL A 201 -1.38 -16.69 -1.01
N GLN A 202 -1.93 -16.05 -2.03
CA GLN A 202 -1.51 -14.74 -2.51
C GLN A 202 -2.41 -13.69 -1.89
N ILE A 203 -1.83 -12.79 -1.10
CA ILE A 203 -2.56 -11.67 -0.47
C ILE A 203 -2.25 -10.39 -1.23
N PHE A 204 -0.96 -10.16 -1.52
CA PHE A 204 -0.45 -8.99 -2.23
C PHE A 204 -1.02 -7.67 -1.69
N LYS A 205 -1.23 -7.58 -0.36
CA LYS A 205 -1.97 -6.47 0.28
C LYS A 205 -1.41 -5.11 -0.10
N LEU A 206 -0.11 -4.92 0.07
CA LEU A 206 0.56 -3.64 -0.20
C LEU A 206 0.62 -3.32 -1.69
N ALA A 207 0.71 -4.34 -2.54
CA ALA A 207 0.73 -4.16 -3.99
C ALA A 207 -0.63 -3.66 -4.47
N GLN A 208 -1.71 -4.32 -4.04
CA GLN A 208 -3.08 -3.93 -4.35
C GLN A 208 -3.42 -2.57 -3.76
N LEU A 209 -3.03 -2.29 -2.50
CA LEU A 209 -3.25 -0.99 -1.85
C LEU A 209 -2.49 0.15 -2.56
N GLY A 210 -1.25 -0.09 -3.00
CA GLY A 210 -0.47 0.89 -3.77
C GLY A 210 -1.11 1.24 -5.11
N ILE A 211 -1.52 0.21 -5.87
CA ILE A 211 -2.18 0.41 -7.16
C ILE A 211 -3.54 1.10 -6.98
N TRP A 212 -4.32 0.69 -5.98
CA TRP A 212 -5.59 1.33 -5.64
C TRP A 212 -5.40 2.80 -5.25
N GLY A 213 -4.43 3.10 -4.38
CA GLY A 213 -4.10 4.47 -3.98
C GLY A 213 -3.73 5.35 -5.18
N MET A 214 -2.96 4.81 -6.12
CA MET A 214 -2.61 5.53 -7.35
C MET A 214 -3.84 5.80 -8.20
N HIS A 215 -4.71 4.79 -8.40
CA HIS A 215 -5.94 4.97 -9.16
C HIS A 215 -6.81 6.06 -8.53
N LEU A 216 -6.99 6.04 -7.20
CA LEU A 216 -7.78 7.03 -6.47
C LEU A 216 -7.20 8.44 -6.56
N ALA A 217 -5.88 8.58 -6.46
CA ALA A 217 -5.24 9.88 -6.52
C ALA A 217 -5.21 10.46 -7.95
N LEU A 218 -5.07 9.64 -8.99
CA LEU A 218 -4.75 10.10 -10.35
C LEU A 218 -5.93 10.07 -11.32
N SER A 219 -6.87 9.14 -11.14
CA SER A 219 -8.00 8.94 -12.08
C SER A 219 -8.97 10.11 -12.09
N PRO A 220 -9.41 10.68 -10.94
CA PRO A 220 -10.29 11.85 -10.92
C PRO A 220 -9.67 13.10 -11.56
N ARG A 221 -8.34 13.16 -11.62
CA ARG A 221 -7.56 14.24 -12.23
C ARG A 221 -7.28 14.03 -13.72
N GLY A 222 -7.65 12.87 -14.27
CA GLY A 222 -7.39 12.52 -15.67
C GLY A 222 -5.92 12.22 -15.99
N HIS A 223 -5.09 11.95 -15.00
CA HIS A 223 -3.64 11.77 -15.18
C HIS A 223 -3.23 10.32 -15.44
N TRP A 224 -3.88 9.37 -14.77
CA TRP A 224 -3.64 7.94 -14.92
C TRP A 224 -4.81 7.16 -14.35
N ARG A 225 -5.14 6.01 -14.96
CA ARG A 225 -6.15 5.10 -14.43
C ARG A 225 -5.73 3.66 -14.69
N LEU A 226 -5.97 2.80 -13.70
CA LEU A 226 -6.09 1.37 -13.89
C LEU A 226 -7.29 1.07 -14.81
N GLU A 227 -7.11 0.21 -15.82
CA GLU A 227 -8.13 -0.15 -16.80
C GLU A 227 -9.05 -1.28 -16.34
N ASP A 228 -8.60 -2.09 -15.38
CA ASP A 228 -9.33 -3.23 -14.81
C ASP A 228 -9.46 -3.14 -13.27
N PRO A 229 -9.89 -1.99 -12.71
CA PRO A 229 -9.95 -1.80 -11.26
C PRO A 229 -10.88 -2.78 -10.53
N GLU A 230 -11.83 -3.38 -11.24
CA GLU A 230 -12.70 -4.44 -10.72
C GLU A 230 -11.97 -5.77 -10.43
N GLN A 231 -10.73 -5.93 -10.92
CA GLN A 231 -9.88 -7.08 -10.59
C GLN A 231 -9.15 -6.93 -9.25
N LEU A 232 -9.12 -5.73 -8.67
CA LEU A 232 -8.60 -5.52 -7.31
C LEU A 232 -9.51 -6.22 -6.30
N THR A 233 -8.92 -6.84 -5.29
CA THR A 233 -9.67 -7.45 -4.20
C THR A 233 -9.70 -6.55 -2.97
N ALA A 234 -10.68 -6.75 -2.08
CA ALA A 234 -10.55 -6.25 -0.73
C ALA A 234 -9.31 -6.87 -0.07
N PHE A 235 -8.50 -6.06 0.59
CA PHE A 235 -7.28 -6.50 1.26
C PHE A 235 -7.47 -6.43 2.77
N ALA A 236 -7.28 -7.55 3.47
CA ALA A 236 -7.37 -7.59 4.92
C ALA A 236 -6.15 -6.88 5.52
N ASP A 237 -6.40 -5.79 6.25
CA ASP A 237 -5.35 -5.13 7.02
C ASP A 237 -5.07 -5.88 8.32
N TYR A 238 -3.87 -5.74 8.87
CA TYR A 238 -3.48 -6.42 10.12
C TYR A 238 -4.26 -5.92 11.34
N ILE A 239 -4.97 -4.78 11.21
CA ILE A 239 -5.90 -4.25 12.21
C ILE A 239 -7.28 -4.92 12.13
N VAL A 240 -7.69 -5.46 10.98
CA VAL A 240 -9.02 -6.10 10.85
C VAL A 240 -9.19 -7.25 11.85
N PRO A 241 -8.22 -8.18 12.01
CA PRO A 241 -8.29 -9.20 13.07
C PRO A 241 -8.37 -8.65 14.50
N VAL A 242 -7.95 -7.41 14.77
CA VAL A 242 -8.05 -6.78 16.10
C VAL A 242 -9.51 -6.44 16.43
N GLY A 243 -10.29 -6.00 15.45
CA GLY A 243 -11.71 -5.68 15.62
C GLY A 243 -12.65 -6.88 15.59
N LEU A 244 -12.14 -8.08 15.27
CA LEU A 244 -12.91 -9.34 15.21
C LEU A 244 -12.84 -10.15 16.51
N ARG A 245 -12.27 -9.58 17.58
CA ARG A 245 -12.17 -10.18 18.91
C ARG A 245 -13.35 -9.80 19.80
#